data_AF-A0A087HSI7-F1
#
_entry.id   AF-A0A087HSI7-F1
#
_cell.length_a   1.000
_cell.length_b   1.000
_cell.length_c   1.000
_cell.angle_alpha   90.00
_cell.angle_beta   90.00
_cell.angle_gamma   90.00
#
_symmetry.space_group_name_H-M   'P 1'
#
loop_
_entity.id
_entity.type
_entity.pdbx_description
1 polymer ?
#
loop_
_entity_poly.entity_id
_entity_poly.type
_entity_poly.pdbx_seq_one_letter_code
_entity_poly.pdbx_strand_id
1 'polypeptide(L)'
;MKSSFFPLFIFAATIFLRCLNPTVAATCHPDDEAGLLAFKSSITRDPTGILTTWKKGTACCSWNGITCLTNDRVTAISVTGQEDVAGSFLSGTLSPSLSKLKHLDGIYFTNLKNITGPFPQFLFQLPNLKYVYIEHNRLSGPLPTNIGALNQLEAFSLKGNRFTGPIPSSISNLTRLSQLKLGGNLLTGTIPLGISNLKLMSYLHLGGNRLSGTITDIFKSMTELRSLTLSRNGFSGNLPPSIESLSPILRFLEVGQNNLSGTIPNYLSKFKALDTLDLSRNRYTGTVPKSFANLTKIFNLDLSHNLLTDPFPVLNVKGIESLDLSYNQFHLNTIPNWVTSSPIIFSLKLAKCGIKMSLDDWKPAQTYYYDYIDLSENEISGSPARFLNQTEFLVEFRASGNKLRFDMGKLKFAKTLKTLDLSRNLVFGKVPATVAGLGKLNVSQNHLCGKLPATKFPASAFAGNDCLCGAPLSPCKV
;
A
#
# COMPACT_ATOMS: atom_id res chain seq x y z
N MET A 1 35.97 -42.58 -69.14
CA MET A 1 34.61 -42.18 -68.73
C MET A 1 34.62 -41.95 -67.23
N LYS A 2 34.16 -40.76 -66.82
CA LYS A 2 33.89 -40.16 -65.48
C LYS A 2 33.96 -41.13 -64.28
N SER A 3 34.57 -40.83 -63.12
CA SER A 3 34.42 -39.61 -62.31
C SER A 3 35.43 -39.56 -61.13
N SER A 4 36.15 -38.42 -61.00
CA SER A 4 36.52 -37.60 -59.81
C SER A 4 37.14 -38.28 -58.55
N PHE A 5 38.40 -38.09 -58.08
CA PHE A 5 39.23 -36.91 -57.67
C PHE A 5 38.52 -35.99 -56.64
N PHE A 6 39.05 -35.51 -55.49
CA PHE A 6 40.39 -35.20 -54.91
C PHE A 6 40.22 -35.19 -53.32
N PRO A 7 41.22 -34.85 -52.44
CA PRO A 7 41.83 -35.71 -51.40
C PRO A 7 42.20 -34.92 -50.09
N LEU A 8 43.35 -35.26 -49.47
CA LEU A 8 44.14 -34.64 -48.37
C LEU A 8 43.90 -35.18 -46.95
N PHE A 9 44.83 -35.95 -46.37
CA PHE A 9 46.18 -35.66 -45.79
C PHE A 9 46.15 -35.23 -44.31
N ILE A 10 46.55 -36.14 -43.40
CA ILE A 10 47.79 -36.14 -42.57
C ILE A 10 48.06 -34.84 -41.77
N PHE A 11 48.11 -34.90 -40.42
CA PHE A 11 49.34 -34.82 -39.59
C PHE A 11 49.06 -34.80 -38.08
N ALA A 12 50.15 -35.09 -37.37
CA ALA A 12 50.28 -35.63 -36.04
C ALA A 12 50.19 -34.66 -34.86
N ALA A 13 49.93 -35.28 -33.71
CA ALA A 13 50.45 -35.06 -32.36
C ALA A 13 51.06 -33.70 -32.01
N THR A 14 50.51 -33.07 -30.97
CA THR A 14 51.31 -32.31 -30.00
C THR A 14 50.74 -32.46 -28.58
N ILE A 15 51.69 -32.54 -27.66
CA ILE A 15 51.62 -32.69 -26.21
C ILE A 15 50.66 -31.67 -25.56
N PHE A 16 49.74 -32.15 -24.72
CA PHE A 16 49.02 -31.29 -23.77
C PHE A 16 49.51 -31.57 -22.34
N LEU A 17 50.60 -30.91 -21.95
CA LEU A 17 50.67 -30.33 -20.61
C LEU A 17 49.75 -29.10 -20.64
N ARG A 18 48.52 -29.23 -20.14
CA ARG A 18 47.71 -28.08 -19.77
C ARG A 18 47.70 -27.98 -18.26
N CYS A 19 48.24 -26.87 -17.80
CA CYS A 19 48.24 -26.41 -16.42
C CYS A 19 46.92 -26.74 -15.73
N LEU A 20 47.00 -27.53 -14.66
CA LEU A 20 46.08 -27.39 -13.54
C LEU A 20 46.25 -25.97 -13.03
N ASN A 21 45.45 -25.02 -13.54
CA ASN A 21 45.16 -23.85 -12.73
C ASN A 21 44.50 -24.40 -11.48
N PRO A 22 45.01 -24.13 -10.27
CA PRO A 22 44.17 -24.29 -9.11
C PRO A 22 42.99 -23.35 -9.39
N THR A 23 41.77 -23.88 -9.46
CA THR A 23 40.58 -23.08 -9.18
C THR A 23 40.73 -22.62 -7.74
N VAL A 24 41.57 -21.60 -7.53
CA VAL A 24 41.52 -20.78 -6.33
C VAL A 24 40.13 -20.19 -6.41
N ALA A 25 39.16 -20.80 -5.73
CA ALA A 25 37.86 -20.22 -5.53
C ALA A 25 38.14 -18.78 -5.10
N ALA A 26 37.74 -17.83 -5.92
CA ALA A 26 38.22 -16.47 -5.76
C ALA A 26 37.87 -16.00 -4.35
N THR A 27 38.92 -15.75 -3.56
CA THR A 27 38.78 -15.40 -2.17
C THR A 27 38.18 -14.01 -2.07
N CYS A 28 37.30 -13.78 -1.11
CA CYS A 28 36.73 -12.47 -0.91
C CYS A 28 37.83 -11.41 -0.78
N HIS A 29 37.65 -10.25 -1.43
CA HIS A 29 38.59 -9.16 -1.28
C HIS A 29 38.65 -8.72 0.20
N PRO A 30 39.84 -8.48 0.79
CA PRO A 30 40.00 -8.24 2.22
C PRO A 30 39.12 -7.12 2.80
N ASP A 31 38.96 -6.02 2.05
CA ASP A 31 38.10 -4.90 2.46
C ASP A 31 36.61 -5.25 2.49
N ASP A 32 36.14 -6.07 1.54
CA ASP A 32 34.74 -6.48 1.49
C ASP A 32 34.47 -7.47 2.62
N GLU A 33 35.35 -8.45 2.79
CA GLU A 33 35.26 -9.42 3.88
C GLU A 33 35.23 -8.70 5.24
N ALA A 34 36.16 -7.76 5.46
CA ALA A 34 36.23 -7.01 6.70
C ALA A 34 34.99 -6.14 6.93
N GLY A 35 34.49 -5.45 5.89
CA GLY A 35 33.31 -4.61 5.99
C GLY A 35 32.03 -5.41 6.28
N LEU A 36 31.84 -6.52 5.57
CA LEU A 36 30.68 -7.39 5.73
C LEU A 36 30.69 -8.15 7.05
N LEU A 37 31.84 -8.68 7.48
CA LEU A 37 31.94 -9.35 8.78
C LEU A 37 31.81 -8.37 9.95
N ALA A 38 32.24 -7.11 9.79
CA ALA A 38 32.00 -6.06 10.78
C ALA A 38 30.52 -5.64 10.85
N PHE A 39 29.77 -5.73 9.74
CA PHE A 39 28.31 -5.62 9.78
C PHE A 39 27.69 -6.82 10.49
N LYS A 40 28.10 -8.03 10.16
CA LYS A 40 27.63 -9.23 10.84
C LYS A 40 27.84 -9.18 12.35
N SER A 41 29.00 -8.67 12.81
CA SER A 41 29.27 -8.54 14.25
C SER A 41 28.47 -7.42 14.92
N SER A 42 27.97 -6.42 14.20
CA SER A 42 27.07 -5.39 14.74
C SER A 42 25.61 -5.86 14.84
N ILE A 43 25.29 -7.04 14.30
CA ILE A 43 24.00 -7.71 14.48
C ILE A 43 24.04 -8.54 15.76
N THR A 44 23.24 -8.15 16.74
CA THR A 44 23.16 -8.77 18.07
C THR A 44 22.20 -9.95 18.12
N ARG A 45 21.22 -10.02 17.20
CA ARG A 45 20.33 -11.18 17.06
C ARG A 45 19.98 -11.44 15.60
N ASP A 46 20.12 -12.70 15.20
CA ASP A 46 19.74 -13.25 13.89
C ASP A 46 19.05 -14.62 14.09
N PRO A 47 17.79 -14.65 14.53
CA PRO A 47 17.12 -15.90 14.95
C PRO A 47 16.96 -16.92 13.82
N THR A 48 16.79 -16.45 12.59
CA THR A 48 16.61 -17.30 11.39
C THR A 48 17.93 -17.56 10.67
N GLY A 49 19.04 -17.03 11.16
CA GLY A 49 20.36 -17.25 10.56
C GLY A 49 20.50 -16.67 9.15
N ILE A 50 19.92 -15.51 8.87
CA ILE A 50 19.97 -14.84 7.56
C ILE A 50 21.43 -14.64 7.11
N LEU A 51 22.32 -14.34 8.04
CA LEU A 51 23.74 -14.07 7.79
C LEU A 51 24.63 -15.31 7.97
N THR A 52 24.07 -16.52 8.12
CA THR A 52 24.84 -17.75 8.42
C THR A 52 25.92 -18.08 7.40
N THR A 53 25.68 -17.80 6.12
CA THR A 53 26.65 -18.06 5.04
C THR A 53 27.85 -17.12 5.07
N TRP A 54 27.76 -15.99 5.78
CA TRP A 54 28.82 -14.98 5.82
C TRP A 54 29.96 -15.46 6.72
N LYS A 55 30.96 -16.11 6.13
CA LYS A 55 32.04 -16.81 6.85
C LYS A 55 33.40 -16.34 6.37
N LYS A 56 34.26 -15.96 7.31
CA LYS A 56 35.65 -15.59 7.03
C LYS A 56 36.38 -16.69 6.23
N GLY A 57 37.20 -16.28 5.26
CA GLY A 57 37.98 -17.14 4.39
C GLY A 57 37.19 -17.75 3.22
N THR A 58 35.93 -17.37 3.01
CA THR A 58 35.11 -17.87 1.90
C THR A 58 34.77 -16.75 0.90
N ALA A 59 34.39 -17.11 -0.32
CA ALA A 59 34.05 -16.13 -1.36
C ALA A 59 32.80 -15.33 -0.99
N CYS A 60 32.92 -14.00 -0.81
CA CYS A 60 31.79 -13.15 -0.41
C CYS A 60 30.63 -13.21 -1.39
N CYS A 61 30.90 -13.39 -2.68
CA CYS A 61 29.89 -13.49 -3.73
C CYS A 61 29.02 -14.75 -3.64
N SER A 62 29.42 -15.72 -2.81
CA SER A 62 28.60 -16.89 -2.48
C SER A 62 27.71 -16.67 -1.25
N TRP A 63 27.86 -15.55 -0.55
CA TRP A 63 27.10 -15.27 0.65
C TRP A 63 25.68 -14.82 0.28
N ASN A 64 24.70 -15.31 1.04
CA ASN A 64 23.32 -14.93 0.86
C ASN A 64 23.17 -13.40 0.91
N GLY A 65 22.53 -12.84 -0.11
CA GLY A 65 22.29 -11.41 -0.22
C GLY A 65 23.46 -10.58 -0.77
N ILE A 66 24.61 -11.18 -1.10
CA ILE A 66 25.75 -10.46 -1.67
C ILE A 66 25.78 -10.60 -3.19
N THR A 67 25.94 -9.49 -3.88
CA THR A 67 26.15 -9.44 -5.34
C THR A 67 27.51 -8.82 -5.65
N CYS A 68 28.18 -9.33 -6.67
CA CYS A 68 29.52 -8.89 -7.07
C CYS A 68 29.61 -8.58 -8.56
N LEU A 69 30.63 -7.81 -8.93
CA LEU A 69 31.12 -7.67 -10.32
C LEU A 69 32.18 -8.73 -10.65
N THR A 70 32.63 -8.72 -11.90
CA THR A 70 33.85 -9.43 -12.32
C THR A 70 35.03 -9.00 -11.42
N ASN A 71 35.81 -9.96 -10.93
CA ASN A 71 36.89 -9.82 -9.92
C ASN A 71 36.45 -9.81 -8.43
N ASP A 72 35.28 -10.36 -8.11
CA ASP A 72 34.84 -10.64 -6.72
C ASP A 72 34.74 -9.41 -5.80
N ARG A 73 34.56 -8.23 -6.39
CA ARG A 73 34.24 -6.99 -5.66
C ARG A 73 32.73 -6.91 -5.45
N VAL A 74 32.32 -6.72 -4.21
CA VAL A 74 30.92 -6.62 -3.81
C VAL A 74 30.32 -5.29 -4.29
N THR A 75 29.19 -5.37 -4.97
CA THR A 75 28.45 -4.22 -5.52
C THR A 75 27.08 -4.01 -4.91
N ALA A 76 26.45 -5.07 -4.40
CA ALA A 76 25.21 -4.90 -3.67
C ALA A 76 25.13 -5.79 -2.43
N ILE A 77 24.45 -5.26 -1.42
CA ILE A 77 24.05 -5.99 -0.21
C ILE A 77 22.53 -5.99 -0.15
N SER A 78 21.92 -7.17 -0.07
CA SER A 78 20.49 -7.36 0.09
C SER A 78 20.17 -8.28 1.27
N VAL A 79 19.63 -7.70 2.33
CA VAL A 79 19.22 -8.43 3.54
C VAL A 79 17.78 -8.05 3.83
N THR A 80 16.88 -9.02 3.67
CA THR A 80 15.42 -8.83 3.77
C THR A 80 14.84 -9.74 4.84
N GLY A 81 14.03 -9.18 5.74
CA GLY A 81 13.20 -9.96 6.66
C GLY A 81 11.93 -10.48 5.97
N GLN A 82 11.57 -11.73 6.22
CA GLN A 82 10.38 -12.37 5.65
C GLN A 82 9.17 -12.11 6.55
N GLU A 83 8.09 -11.53 6.01
CA GLU A 83 6.91 -11.16 6.81
C GLU A 83 6.17 -12.37 7.38
N ASP A 84 6.09 -13.46 6.61
CA ASP A 84 5.37 -14.69 6.96
C ASP A 84 6.16 -15.65 7.87
N VAL A 85 7.43 -15.37 8.12
CA VAL A 85 8.30 -16.21 8.95
C VAL A 85 8.49 -15.56 10.31
N ALA A 86 7.87 -16.15 11.33
CA ALA A 86 8.03 -15.73 12.72
C ALA A 86 9.51 -15.72 13.10
N GLY A 87 10.02 -14.57 13.56
CA GLY A 87 11.43 -14.43 13.93
C GLY A 87 12.37 -13.95 12.82
N SER A 88 11.91 -13.76 11.58
CA SER A 88 12.74 -13.26 10.47
C SER A 88 13.01 -11.75 10.58
N PHE A 89 13.82 -11.38 11.56
CA PHE A 89 14.25 -10.01 11.82
C PHE A 89 15.71 -10.00 12.29
N LEU A 90 16.41 -8.89 12.04
CA LEU A 90 17.74 -8.65 12.59
C LEU A 90 17.67 -7.57 13.66
N SER A 91 18.36 -7.80 14.78
CA SER A 91 18.54 -6.79 15.83
C SER A 91 19.99 -6.32 15.84
N GLY A 92 20.22 -5.02 15.99
CA GLY A 92 21.57 -4.45 15.98
C GLY A 92 21.61 -3.06 15.34
N THR A 93 22.77 -2.71 14.78
CA THR A 93 22.99 -1.44 14.07
C THR A 93 23.66 -1.68 12.73
N LEU A 94 23.59 -0.69 11.83
CA LEU A 94 24.37 -0.69 10.60
C LEU A 94 25.82 -0.29 10.91
N SER A 95 26.78 -1.17 10.65
CA SER A 95 28.20 -0.93 10.94
C SER A 95 28.79 0.13 10.00
N PRO A 96 29.47 1.17 10.54
CA PRO A 96 30.20 2.14 9.72
C PRO A 96 31.27 1.52 8.82
N SER A 97 31.77 0.32 9.17
CA SER A 97 32.77 -0.41 8.39
C SER A 97 32.26 -0.85 7.02
N LEU A 98 30.95 -0.77 6.75
CA LEU A 98 30.40 -0.93 5.41
C LEU A 98 30.95 0.10 4.41
N SER A 99 31.54 1.22 4.86
CA SER A 99 32.25 2.14 3.97
C SER A 99 33.48 1.55 3.29
N LYS A 100 33.99 0.39 3.73
CA LYS A 100 35.11 -0.31 3.09
C LYS A 100 34.75 -0.88 1.71
N LEU A 101 33.47 -1.15 1.46
CA LEU A 101 33.00 -1.72 0.21
C LEU A 101 32.87 -0.62 -0.87
N LYS A 102 34.01 -0.17 -1.40
CA LYS A 102 34.07 0.99 -2.32
C LYS A 102 33.37 0.81 -3.67
N HIS A 103 32.97 -0.42 -4.02
CA HIS A 103 32.25 -0.71 -5.26
C HIS A 103 30.73 -0.84 -5.05
N LEU A 104 30.22 -0.62 -3.84
CA LEU A 104 28.77 -0.65 -3.62
C LEU A 104 28.06 0.39 -4.48
N ASP A 105 27.12 -0.10 -5.27
CA ASP A 105 26.10 0.70 -5.94
C ASP A 105 24.72 0.53 -5.31
N GLY A 106 24.49 -0.55 -4.56
CA GLY A 106 23.19 -0.90 -4.00
C GLY A 106 23.22 -1.40 -2.55
N ILE A 107 22.37 -0.83 -1.69
CA ILE A 107 22.12 -1.32 -0.33
C ILE A 107 20.62 -1.52 -0.15
N TYR A 108 20.22 -2.74 0.22
CA TYR A 108 18.83 -3.14 0.42
C TYR A 108 18.69 -3.83 1.78
N PHE A 109 18.29 -3.07 2.79
CA PHE A 109 18.00 -3.53 4.15
C PHE A 109 16.52 -3.33 4.46
N THR A 110 15.70 -4.34 4.16
CA THR A 110 14.24 -4.23 4.17
C THR A 110 13.62 -5.17 5.20
N ASN A 111 12.57 -4.70 5.89
CA ASN A 111 11.76 -5.53 6.79
C ASN A 111 12.54 -6.22 7.92
N LEU A 112 13.71 -5.71 8.33
CA LEU A 112 14.53 -6.31 9.40
C LEU A 112 14.00 -5.98 10.81
N LYS A 113 13.00 -5.10 10.92
CA LYS A 113 12.19 -4.73 12.10
C LYS A 113 12.93 -4.12 13.30
N ASN A 114 14.17 -4.51 13.59
CA ASN A 114 14.89 -4.19 14.83
C ASN A 114 16.30 -3.61 14.60
N ILE A 115 16.64 -3.18 13.38
CA ILE A 115 17.85 -2.38 13.15
C ILE A 115 17.62 -0.96 13.66
N THR A 116 18.51 -0.50 14.53
CA THR A 116 18.46 0.79 15.22
C THR A 116 19.68 1.65 14.90
N GLY A 117 19.68 2.89 15.39
CA GLY A 117 20.77 3.86 15.19
C GLY A 117 20.32 5.10 14.42
N PRO A 118 21.24 6.06 14.20
CA PRO A 118 20.98 7.25 13.41
C PRO A 118 21.00 6.95 11.90
N PHE A 119 20.85 7.99 11.09
CA PHE A 119 21.17 7.91 9.66
C PHE A 119 22.59 7.34 9.45
N PRO A 120 22.78 6.34 8.57
CA PRO A 120 24.08 5.72 8.34
C PRO A 120 25.05 6.67 7.62
N GLN A 121 25.89 7.36 8.39
CA GLN A 121 26.86 8.34 7.88
C GLN A 121 27.89 7.73 6.91
N PHE A 122 28.13 6.42 6.98
CA PHE A 122 29.05 5.73 6.08
C PHE A 122 28.62 5.79 4.61
N LEU A 123 27.34 6.05 4.31
CA LEU A 123 26.84 6.19 2.93
C LEU A 123 27.56 7.31 2.18
N PHE A 124 27.97 8.38 2.86
CA PHE A 124 28.72 9.48 2.26
C PHE A 124 30.14 9.09 1.79
N GLN A 125 30.63 7.92 2.20
CA GLN A 125 31.96 7.41 1.87
C GLN A 125 31.94 6.37 0.74
N LEU A 126 30.77 6.12 0.13
CA LEU A 126 30.55 5.15 -0.93
C LEU A 126 30.42 5.87 -2.29
N PRO A 127 31.47 5.85 -3.13
CA PRO A 127 31.55 6.72 -4.32
C PRO A 127 30.61 6.31 -5.46
N ASN A 128 30.20 5.05 -5.51
CA ASN A 128 29.40 4.48 -6.61
C ASN A 128 27.93 4.27 -6.25
N LEU A 129 27.50 4.73 -5.06
CA LEU A 129 26.20 4.42 -4.50
C LEU A 129 25.07 5.06 -5.31
N LYS A 130 24.14 4.23 -5.79
CA LYS A 130 22.99 4.65 -6.62
C LYS A 130 21.65 4.29 -6.00
N TYR A 131 21.59 3.15 -5.32
CA TYR A 131 20.35 2.58 -4.79
C TYR A 131 20.47 2.36 -3.29
N VAL A 132 19.64 3.05 -2.52
CA VAL A 132 19.58 2.88 -1.07
C VAL A 132 18.14 2.62 -0.66
N TYR A 133 17.88 1.42 -0.17
CA TYR A 133 16.61 0.99 0.39
C TYR A 133 16.84 0.49 1.80
N ILE A 134 16.60 1.33 2.80
CA ILE A 134 16.67 0.94 4.21
C ILE A 134 15.27 1.10 4.79
N GLU A 135 14.42 0.11 4.54
CA GLU A 135 12.98 0.19 4.77
C GLU A 135 12.52 -0.64 5.96
N HIS A 136 11.46 -0.21 6.64
CA HIS A 136 10.76 -0.97 7.67
C HIS A 136 11.69 -1.44 8.82
N ASN A 137 12.39 -0.47 9.39
CA ASN A 137 13.37 -0.61 10.46
C ASN A 137 13.09 0.41 11.59
N ARG A 138 14.04 0.58 12.52
CA ARG A 138 13.93 1.51 13.66
C ARG A 138 15.06 2.55 13.67
N LEU A 139 15.59 2.90 12.49
CA LEU A 139 16.52 4.03 12.39
C LEU A 139 15.81 5.32 12.80
N SER A 140 16.52 6.24 13.44
CA SER A 140 15.91 7.40 14.09
C SER A 140 16.81 8.63 14.06
N GLY A 141 16.34 9.75 14.63
CA GLY A 141 17.05 11.02 14.60
C GLY A 141 16.81 11.79 13.28
N PRO A 142 17.45 12.95 13.11
CA PRO A 142 17.26 13.78 11.92
C PRO A 142 17.97 13.22 10.70
N LEU A 143 17.44 13.54 9.51
CA LEU A 143 18.20 13.41 8.27
C LEU A 143 19.35 14.44 8.27
N PRO A 144 20.55 14.06 7.80
CA PRO A 144 21.70 14.95 7.80
C PRO A 144 21.51 16.14 6.85
N THR A 145 21.94 17.32 7.26
CA THR A 145 21.77 18.56 6.49
C THR A 145 22.51 18.55 5.15
N ASN A 146 23.58 17.76 5.03
CA ASN A 146 24.37 17.53 3.82
C ASN A 146 23.92 16.31 3.00
N ILE A 147 22.68 15.82 3.15
CA ILE A 147 22.17 14.65 2.39
C ILE A 147 22.38 14.79 0.88
N GLY A 148 22.35 16.03 0.35
CA GLY A 148 22.65 16.35 -1.03
C GLY A 148 24.04 15.93 -1.55
N ALA A 149 24.98 15.56 -0.67
CA ALA A 149 26.28 15.01 -1.07
C ALA A 149 26.16 13.63 -1.74
N LEU A 150 25.05 12.91 -1.54
CA LEU A 150 24.76 11.61 -2.18
C LEU A 150 24.25 11.78 -3.63
N ASN A 151 24.80 12.72 -4.39
CA ASN A 151 24.26 13.20 -5.67
C ASN A 151 24.24 12.18 -6.82
N GLN A 152 24.82 11.00 -6.62
CA GLN A 152 24.75 9.88 -7.56
C GLN A 152 23.50 9.02 -7.38
N LEU A 153 22.73 9.21 -6.30
CA LEU A 153 21.55 8.39 -6.02
C LEU A 153 20.48 8.52 -7.11
N GLU A 154 20.02 7.36 -7.57
CA GLU A 154 18.92 7.19 -8.51
C GLU A 154 17.65 6.74 -7.79
N ALA A 155 17.78 6.02 -6.67
CA ALA A 155 16.66 5.69 -5.78
C ALA A 155 17.08 5.77 -4.31
N PHE A 156 16.27 6.46 -3.50
CA PHE A 156 16.49 6.63 -2.08
C PHE A 156 15.22 6.39 -1.28
N SER A 157 15.25 5.35 -0.45
CA SER A 157 14.16 4.96 0.42
C SER A 157 14.62 4.74 1.85
N LEU A 158 13.95 5.45 2.76
CA LEU A 158 14.03 5.28 4.21
C LEU A 158 12.65 4.99 4.80
N LYS A 159 11.73 4.47 3.98
CA LYS A 159 10.33 4.25 4.32
C LYS A 159 10.19 3.39 5.58
N GLY A 160 9.25 3.73 6.46
CA GLY A 160 8.93 2.89 7.62
C GLY A 160 10.03 2.87 8.68
N ASN A 161 10.61 4.02 9.01
CA ASN A 161 11.59 4.18 10.10
C ASN A 161 11.03 5.19 11.13
N ARG A 162 11.92 5.79 11.93
CA ARG A 162 11.58 6.78 12.98
C ARG A 162 12.37 8.08 12.79
N PHE A 163 12.69 8.45 11.55
CA PHE A 163 13.40 9.70 11.26
C PHE A 163 12.54 10.91 11.64
N THR A 164 13.15 11.91 12.28
CA THR A 164 12.49 13.10 12.85
C THR A 164 13.00 14.39 12.20
N GLY A 165 12.39 15.52 12.52
CA GLY A 165 12.84 16.83 12.04
C GLY A 165 12.46 17.09 10.58
N PRO A 166 12.90 18.22 10.00
CA PRO A 166 12.56 18.59 8.64
C PRO A 166 13.27 17.74 7.58
N ILE A 167 12.67 17.66 6.40
CA ILE A 167 13.39 17.20 5.20
C ILE A 167 14.44 18.27 4.86
N PRO A 168 15.75 17.95 4.85
CA PRO A 168 16.79 18.93 4.56
C PRO A 168 16.66 19.51 3.15
N SER A 169 16.87 20.82 2.99
CA SER A 169 16.79 21.47 1.68
C SER A 169 17.75 20.89 0.66
N SER A 170 18.94 20.42 1.09
CA SER A 170 19.94 19.81 0.22
C SER A 170 19.48 18.52 -0.48
N ILE A 171 18.33 17.95 -0.11
CA ILE A 171 17.69 16.87 -0.87
C ILE A 171 17.48 17.26 -2.34
N SER A 172 17.34 18.56 -2.64
CA SER A 172 17.22 19.11 -3.98
C SER A 172 18.44 18.88 -4.88
N ASN A 173 19.60 18.55 -4.29
CA ASN A 173 20.84 18.32 -5.02
C ASN A 173 20.94 16.89 -5.57
N LEU A 174 20.02 16.00 -5.18
CA LEU A 174 19.97 14.62 -5.62
C LEU A 174 19.27 14.51 -6.99
N THR A 175 19.74 15.28 -7.97
CA THR A 175 19.03 15.53 -9.25
C THR A 175 18.88 14.30 -10.15
N ARG A 176 19.57 13.20 -9.83
CA ARG A 176 19.44 11.89 -10.49
C ARG A 176 18.30 11.03 -9.92
N LEU A 177 17.67 11.45 -8.82
CA LEU A 177 16.63 10.66 -8.18
C LEU A 177 15.41 10.48 -9.07
N SER A 178 15.05 9.22 -9.27
CA SER A 178 13.78 8.77 -9.82
C SER A 178 12.81 8.30 -8.74
N GLN A 179 13.30 7.94 -7.55
CA GLN A 179 12.47 7.48 -6.43
C GLN A 179 12.94 8.12 -5.13
N LEU A 180 12.02 8.80 -4.44
CA LEU A 180 12.22 9.29 -3.08
C LEU A 180 11.07 8.79 -2.19
N LYS A 181 11.40 7.86 -1.29
CA LYS A 181 10.42 7.23 -0.38
C LYS A 181 10.82 7.47 1.07
N LEU A 182 10.18 8.47 1.69
CA LEU A 182 10.39 8.84 3.09
C LEU A 182 9.14 8.58 3.95
N GLY A 183 8.11 7.93 3.37
CA GLY A 183 6.84 7.69 4.05
C GLY A 183 6.95 6.79 5.29
N GLY A 184 6.01 6.92 6.24
CA GLY A 184 6.02 6.15 7.48
C GLY A 184 7.18 6.50 8.41
N ASN A 185 7.44 7.79 8.61
CA ASN A 185 8.45 8.33 9.52
C ASN A 185 7.81 9.37 10.46
N LEU A 186 8.63 10.15 11.17
CA LEU A 186 8.20 11.23 12.08
C LEU A 186 8.69 12.59 11.58
N LEU A 187 8.87 12.76 10.27
CA LEU A 187 9.38 13.99 9.66
C LEU A 187 8.36 15.11 9.82
N THR A 188 8.85 16.33 10.09
CA THR A 188 8.06 17.53 10.39
C THR A 188 8.33 18.65 9.37
N GLY A 189 7.61 19.76 9.47
CA GLY A 189 7.84 20.93 8.61
C GLY A 189 7.22 20.78 7.22
N THR A 190 7.69 21.58 6.26
CA THR A 190 7.14 21.65 4.90
C THR A 190 7.95 20.81 3.91
N ILE A 191 7.39 20.59 2.72
CA ILE A 191 8.17 20.07 1.58
C ILE A 191 9.13 21.16 1.11
N PRO A 192 10.45 20.91 1.02
CA PRO A 192 11.40 21.92 0.54
C PRO A 192 11.12 22.33 -0.90
N LEU A 193 11.05 23.63 -1.19
CA LEU A 193 10.76 24.16 -2.54
C LEU A 193 11.73 23.63 -3.62
N GLY A 194 12.99 23.43 -3.23
CA GLY A 194 14.04 22.90 -4.11
C GLY A 194 13.78 21.48 -4.61
N ILE A 195 12.80 20.75 -4.06
CA ILE A 195 12.41 19.43 -4.59
C ILE A 195 11.97 19.50 -6.06
N SER A 196 11.51 20.67 -6.53
CA SER A 196 11.24 20.95 -7.95
C SER A 196 12.45 20.74 -8.88
N ASN A 197 13.67 20.70 -8.35
CA ASN A 197 14.88 20.39 -9.12
C ASN A 197 15.00 18.90 -9.48
N LEU A 198 14.23 18.02 -8.84
CA LEU A 198 14.28 16.57 -9.04
C LEU A 198 13.44 16.15 -10.27
N LYS A 199 13.90 16.53 -11.45
CA LYS A 199 13.14 16.39 -12.71
C LYS A 199 12.92 14.95 -13.16
N LEU A 200 13.79 14.02 -12.74
CA LEU A 200 13.68 12.59 -13.08
C LEU A 200 12.71 11.82 -12.15
N MET A 201 12.10 12.51 -11.17
CA MET A 201 11.26 11.88 -10.16
C MET A 201 10.07 11.15 -10.79
N SER A 202 10.02 9.84 -10.57
CA SER A 202 8.91 8.96 -10.96
C SER A 202 8.01 8.59 -9.77
N TYR A 203 8.58 8.49 -8.57
CA TYR A 203 7.86 8.10 -7.35
C TYR A 203 8.24 9.00 -6.17
N LEU A 204 7.30 9.81 -5.70
CA LEU A 204 7.46 10.65 -4.50
C LEU A 204 6.49 10.18 -3.41
N HIS A 205 7.02 9.54 -2.37
CA HIS A 205 6.24 9.03 -1.26
C HIS A 205 6.68 9.66 0.06
N LEU A 206 5.87 10.60 0.56
CA LEU A 206 6.06 11.31 1.83
C LEU A 206 4.93 11.05 2.85
N GLY A 207 3.96 10.21 2.49
CA GLY A 207 2.81 9.89 3.32
C GLY A 207 3.14 9.22 4.67
N GLY A 208 2.29 9.38 5.67
CA GLY A 208 2.50 8.83 7.01
C GLY A 208 3.66 9.50 7.75
N ASN A 209 3.67 10.83 7.77
CA ASN A 209 4.63 11.66 8.50
C ASN A 209 3.88 12.71 9.34
N ARG A 210 4.60 13.71 9.86
CA ARG A 210 4.07 14.88 10.55
C ARG A 210 4.33 16.16 9.75
N LEU A 211 4.38 16.06 8.41
CA LEU A 211 4.58 17.20 7.52
C LEU A 211 3.33 18.10 7.57
N SER A 212 3.52 19.40 7.41
CA SER A 212 2.46 20.40 7.57
C SER A 212 2.65 21.58 6.62
N GLY A 213 1.73 22.55 6.67
CA GLY A 213 1.72 23.70 5.78
C GLY A 213 0.99 23.41 4.47
N THR A 214 1.15 24.26 3.47
CA THR A 214 0.53 24.07 2.15
C THR A 214 1.39 23.17 1.26
N ILE A 215 0.74 22.45 0.35
CA ILE A 215 1.44 21.80 -0.76
C ILE A 215 1.73 22.89 -1.79
N THR A 216 3.00 23.24 -1.97
CA THR A 216 3.45 24.36 -2.81
C THR A 216 3.40 24.02 -4.31
N ASP A 217 3.45 25.05 -5.16
CA ASP A 217 3.45 24.89 -6.62
C ASP A 217 4.82 24.47 -7.17
N ILE A 218 5.16 23.18 -7.02
CA ILE A 218 6.49 22.62 -7.35
C ILE A 218 6.48 21.53 -8.42
N PHE A 219 5.31 21.08 -8.89
CA PHE A 219 5.19 19.87 -9.71
C PHE A 219 5.40 20.09 -11.20
N LYS A 220 5.42 21.35 -11.66
CA LYS A 220 5.52 21.70 -13.09
C LYS A 220 6.76 21.09 -13.79
N SER A 221 7.85 20.92 -13.07
CA SER A 221 9.12 20.39 -13.58
C SER A 221 9.27 18.87 -13.46
N MET A 222 8.36 18.17 -12.77
CA MET A 222 8.45 16.73 -12.50
C MET A 222 7.73 15.92 -13.58
N THR A 223 8.16 16.05 -14.83
CA THR A 223 7.45 15.51 -16.00
C THR A 223 7.37 13.98 -16.05
N GLU A 224 8.16 13.29 -15.24
CA GLU A 224 8.18 11.82 -15.14
C GLU A 224 7.35 11.27 -13.96
N LEU A 225 6.69 12.12 -13.15
CA LEU A 225 6.06 11.70 -11.90
C LEU A 225 4.82 10.85 -12.14
N ARG A 226 4.91 9.56 -11.80
CA ARG A 226 3.84 8.56 -11.96
C ARG A 226 3.06 8.32 -10.67
N SER A 227 3.67 8.55 -9.52
CA SER A 227 3.06 8.33 -8.21
C SER A 227 3.44 9.44 -7.24
N LEU A 228 2.41 10.09 -6.69
CA LEU A 228 2.51 11.11 -5.66
C LEU A 228 1.67 10.69 -4.44
N THR A 229 2.36 10.31 -3.36
CA THR A 229 1.72 9.86 -2.13
C THR A 229 2.10 10.79 -0.97
N LEU A 230 1.16 11.63 -0.56
CA LEU A 230 1.27 12.59 0.54
C LEU A 230 0.28 12.30 1.69
N SER A 231 -0.51 11.23 1.58
CA SER A 231 -1.56 10.87 2.54
C SER A 231 -1.06 10.76 3.99
N ARG A 232 -1.92 10.96 4.98
CA ARG A 232 -1.60 10.84 6.42
C ARG A 232 -0.48 11.81 6.85
N ASN A 233 -0.75 13.10 6.68
CA ASN A 233 0.07 14.21 7.15
C ASN A 233 -0.85 15.32 7.71
N GLY A 234 -0.29 16.51 7.96
CA GLY A 234 -1.02 17.71 8.36
C GLY A 234 -1.05 18.79 7.29
N PHE A 235 -1.03 18.43 5.99
CA PHE A 235 -1.09 19.43 4.91
C PHE A 235 -2.44 20.16 4.90
N SER A 236 -2.42 21.46 4.61
CA SER A 236 -3.61 22.34 4.62
C SER A 236 -3.71 23.18 3.36
N GLY A 237 -4.84 23.87 3.17
CA GLY A 237 -5.08 24.71 1.99
C GLY A 237 -5.53 23.88 0.79
N ASN A 238 -5.40 24.45 -0.41
CA ASN A 238 -5.91 23.84 -1.64
C ASN A 238 -4.86 22.93 -2.29
N LEU A 239 -5.32 22.04 -3.17
CA LEU A 239 -4.44 21.26 -4.04
C LEU A 239 -3.80 22.20 -5.11
N PRO A 240 -2.46 22.28 -5.22
CA PRO A 240 -1.78 23.28 -6.05
C PRO A 240 -2.05 23.07 -7.55
N PRO A 241 -2.32 24.15 -8.32
CA PRO A 241 -2.56 24.06 -9.77
C PRO A 241 -1.43 23.39 -10.56
N SER A 242 -0.18 23.50 -10.10
CA SER A 242 0.96 22.85 -10.76
C SER A 242 0.83 21.32 -10.88
N ILE A 243 -0.01 20.65 -10.07
CA ILE A 243 -0.29 19.22 -10.24
C ILE A 243 -0.86 18.92 -11.63
N GLU A 244 -1.60 19.86 -12.24
CA GLU A 244 -2.16 19.73 -13.58
C GLU A 244 -1.12 19.33 -14.64
N SER A 245 0.13 19.77 -14.52
CA SER A 245 1.18 19.41 -15.49
C SER A 245 1.47 17.91 -15.56
N LEU A 246 1.08 17.16 -14.51
CA LEU A 246 1.28 15.73 -14.39
C LEU A 246 0.16 14.91 -15.07
N SER A 247 -0.90 15.57 -15.57
CA SER A 247 -2.06 14.91 -16.16
C SER A 247 -1.76 13.91 -17.28
N PRO A 248 -0.68 14.03 -18.08
CA PRO A 248 -0.39 13.04 -19.12
C PRO A 248 0.08 11.69 -18.56
N ILE A 249 0.71 11.64 -17.39
CA ILE A 249 1.50 10.47 -16.95
C ILE A 249 1.17 9.98 -15.53
N LEU A 250 0.62 10.83 -14.66
CA LEU A 250 0.36 10.48 -13.27
C LEU A 250 -0.71 9.37 -13.18
N ARG A 251 -0.39 8.32 -12.42
CA ARG A 251 -1.24 7.16 -12.19
C ARG A 251 -1.83 7.11 -10.80
N PHE A 252 -1.07 7.54 -9.80
CA PHE A 252 -1.47 7.51 -8.39
C PHE A 252 -1.36 8.92 -7.80
N LEU A 253 -2.50 9.46 -7.38
CA LEU A 253 -2.58 10.69 -6.59
C LEU A 253 -3.27 10.39 -5.26
N GLU A 254 -2.47 10.30 -4.20
CA GLU A 254 -2.94 9.96 -2.86
C GLU A 254 -2.59 11.09 -1.89
N VAL A 255 -3.60 11.86 -1.50
CA VAL A 255 -3.47 12.99 -0.58
C VAL A 255 -4.48 12.91 0.59
N GLY A 256 -5.09 11.74 0.79
CA GLY A 256 -6.06 11.49 1.84
C GLY A 256 -5.51 11.65 3.26
N GLN A 257 -6.38 11.80 4.26
CA GLN A 257 -5.99 11.97 5.67
C GLN A 257 -5.05 13.16 5.88
N ASN A 258 -5.49 14.32 5.41
CA ASN A 258 -4.83 15.61 5.60
C ASN A 258 -5.88 16.64 6.05
N ASN A 259 -5.49 17.92 6.03
CA ASN A 259 -6.34 19.05 6.33
C ASN A 259 -6.60 19.92 5.08
N LEU A 260 -6.54 19.33 3.89
CA LEU A 260 -6.76 20.02 2.62
C LEU A 260 -8.22 20.49 2.52
N SER A 261 -8.42 21.63 1.90
CA SER A 261 -9.71 22.33 1.86
C SER A 261 -9.98 22.94 0.48
N GLY A 262 -11.08 23.69 0.36
CA GLY A 262 -11.53 24.25 -0.90
C GLY A 262 -12.31 23.23 -1.72
N THR A 263 -12.54 23.53 -2.99
CA THR A 263 -13.23 22.63 -3.91
C THR A 263 -12.25 21.65 -4.57
N ILE A 264 -12.76 20.50 -5.01
CA ILE A 264 -11.98 19.58 -5.85
C ILE A 264 -11.68 20.27 -7.19
N PRO A 265 -10.40 20.46 -7.58
CA PRO A 265 -10.09 21.20 -8.80
C PRO A 265 -10.50 20.48 -10.08
N ASN A 266 -11.13 21.22 -11.01
CA ASN A 266 -11.58 20.68 -12.31
C ASN A 266 -10.45 20.12 -13.17
N TYR A 267 -9.20 20.59 -13.00
CA TYR A 267 -8.06 20.08 -13.77
C TYR A 267 -7.79 18.58 -13.54
N LEU A 268 -8.24 18.01 -12.41
CA LEU A 268 -8.09 16.58 -12.14
C LEU A 268 -8.77 15.71 -13.22
N SER A 269 -9.81 16.23 -13.88
CA SER A 269 -10.44 15.56 -15.03
C SER A 269 -9.54 15.38 -16.25
N LYS A 270 -8.38 16.07 -16.33
CA LYS A 270 -7.43 15.93 -17.43
C LYS A 270 -6.54 14.69 -17.30
N PHE A 271 -6.55 14.01 -16.15
CA PHE A 271 -5.66 12.90 -15.84
C PHE A 271 -6.18 11.59 -16.43
N LYS A 272 -6.01 11.42 -17.74
CA LYS A 272 -6.51 10.25 -18.48
C LYS A 272 -5.78 8.95 -18.15
N ALA A 273 -4.62 9.03 -17.49
CA ALA A 273 -3.85 7.88 -17.04
C ALA A 273 -4.06 7.54 -15.56
N LEU A 274 -4.87 8.33 -14.83
CA LEU A 274 -5.08 8.15 -13.39
C LEU A 274 -5.83 6.85 -13.13
N ASP A 275 -5.20 6.03 -12.32
CA ASP A 275 -5.68 4.73 -11.87
C ASP A 275 -6.31 4.85 -10.48
N THR A 276 -5.63 5.58 -9.59
CA THR A 276 -6.02 5.75 -8.20
C THR A 276 -6.03 7.23 -7.81
N LEU A 277 -7.17 7.67 -7.25
CA LEU A 277 -7.37 8.99 -6.67
C LEU A 277 -7.92 8.85 -5.24
N ASP A 278 -7.09 9.19 -4.25
CA ASP A 278 -7.47 9.25 -2.84
C ASP A 278 -7.42 10.70 -2.34
N LEU A 279 -8.60 11.28 -2.14
CA LEU A 279 -8.82 12.59 -1.51
C LEU A 279 -9.49 12.45 -0.12
N SER A 280 -9.59 11.23 0.41
CA SER A 280 -10.38 10.90 1.59
C SER A 280 -9.96 11.67 2.83
N ARG A 281 -10.85 11.81 3.82
CA ARG A 281 -10.53 12.35 5.15
C ARG A 281 -9.78 13.69 5.07
N ASN A 282 -10.38 14.63 4.34
CA ASN A 282 -9.94 16.02 4.19
C ASN A 282 -11.13 16.93 4.52
N ARG A 283 -11.06 18.20 4.11
CA ARG A 283 -12.10 19.22 4.29
C ARG A 283 -12.57 19.76 2.94
N TYR A 284 -12.56 18.95 1.88
CA TYR A 284 -13.04 19.39 0.56
C TYR A 284 -14.54 19.70 0.61
N THR A 285 -14.94 20.82 0.04
CA THR A 285 -16.33 21.31 -0.01
C THR A 285 -16.82 21.40 -1.45
N GLY A 286 -18.13 21.67 -1.61
CA GLY A 286 -18.75 21.84 -2.92
C GLY A 286 -18.94 20.52 -3.65
N THR A 287 -19.10 20.59 -4.97
CA THR A 287 -19.48 19.44 -5.78
C THR A 287 -18.27 18.74 -6.38
N VAL A 288 -18.42 17.44 -6.66
CA VAL A 288 -17.44 16.72 -7.49
C VAL A 288 -17.60 17.20 -8.93
N PRO A 289 -16.51 17.64 -9.61
CA PRO A 289 -16.61 18.19 -10.96
C PRO A 289 -17.31 17.27 -11.95
N LYS A 290 -18.27 17.79 -12.72
CA LYS A 290 -18.95 17.04 -13.80
C LYS A 290 -17.98 16.44 -14.80
N SER A 291 -16.84 17.09 -15.02
CA SER A 291 -15.78 16.62 -15.90
C SER A 291 -15.07 15.36 -15.41
N PHE A 292 -15.28 14.90 -14.18
CA PHE A 292 -14.75 13.60 -13.71
C PHE A 292 -15.26 12.43 -14.57
N ALA A 293 -16.33 12.61 -15.34
CA ALA A 293 -16.73 11.68 -16.40
C ALA A 293 -15.59 11.33 -17.39
N ASN A 294 -14.57 12.20 -17.51
CA ASN A 294 -13.40 11.98 -18.38
C ASN A 294 -12.32 11.06 -17.77
N LEU A 295 -12.43 10.69 -16.50
CA LEU A 295 -11.51 9.78 -15.80
C LEU A 295 -11.77 8.32 -16.17
N THR A 296 -11.66 8.00 -17.46
CA THR A 296 -12.09 6.69 -18.02
C THR A 296 -11.23 5.48 -17.59
N LYS A 297 -10.08 5.72 -16.94
CA LYS A 297 -9.14 4.69 -16.43
C LYS A 297 -9.10 4.57 -14.91
N ILE A 298 -9.95 5.29 -14.18
CA ILE A 298 -9.95 5.23 -12.71
C ILE A 298 -10.49 3.87 -12.26
N PHE A 299 -9.69 3.14 -11.48
CA PHE A 299 -10.08 1.89 -10.83
C PHE A 299 -10.37 2.11 -9.34
N ASN A 300 -9.66 3.04 -8.70
CA ASN A 300 -9.80 3.32 -7.27
C ASN A 300 -10.12 4.80 -7.03
N LEU A 301 -11.31 5.08 -6.50
CA LEU A 301 -11.76 6.43 -6.16
C LEU A 301 -12.22 6.48 -4.70
N ASP A 302 -11.45 7.19 -3.87
CA ASP A 302 -11.81 7.44 -2.47
C ASP A 302 -11.98 8.95 -2.23
N LEU A 303 -13.23 9.36 -2.04
CA LEU A 303 -13.62 10.74 -1.71
C LEU A 303 -14.24 10.82 -0.31
N SER A 304 -14.15 9.74 0.47
CA SER A 304 -14.85 9.59 1.74
C SER A 304 -14.44 10.62 2.78
N HIS A 305 -15.28 10.86 3.78
CA HIS A 305 -15.00 11.75 4.90
C HIS A 305 -14.54 13.14 4.45
N ASN A 306 -15.36 13.80 3.64
CA ASN A 306 -15.21 15.20 3.26
C ASN A 306 -16.54 15.95 3.49
N LEU A 307 -16.67 17.17 2.96
CA LEU A 307 -17.86 18.00 3.02
C LEU A 307 -18.47 18.17 1.62
N LEU A 308 -18.34 17.15 0.76
CA LEU A 308 -18.80 17.21 -0.62
C LEU A 308 -20.33 17.11 -0.70
N THR A 309 -20.91 17.85 -1.64
CA THR A 309 -22.35 17.97 -1.85
C THR A 309 -22.76 17.54 -3.26
N ASP A 310 -24.08 17.44 -3.48
CA ASP A 310 -24.68 17.15 -4.78
C ASP A 310 -24.57 18.30 -5.80
N PRO A 311 -24.69 18.01 -7.11
CA PRO A 311 -24.84 16.67 -7.69
C PRO A 311 -23.51 15.91 -7.80
N PHE A 312 -23.54 14.62 -7.48
CA PHE A 312 -22.45 13.72 -7.84
C PHE A 312 -22.51 13.37 -9.34
N PRO A 313 -21.39 13.43 -10.09
CA PRO A 313 -21.42 13.24 -11.53
C PRO A 313 -21.59 11.77 -11.93
N VAL A 314 -22.17 11.55 -13.12
CA VAL A 314 -22.15 10.25 -13.78
C VAL A 314 -20.74 10.03 -14.35
N LEU A 315 -20.08 8.94 -13.94
CA LEU A 315 -18.75 8.61 -14.43
C LEU A 315 -18.83 7.63 -15.61
N ASN A 316 -17.93 7.80 -16.59
CA ASN A 316 -17.79 6.89 -17.74
C ASN A 316 -16.57 5.98 -17.54
N VAL A 317 -16.62 5.13 -16.51
CA VAL A 317 -15.53 4.21 -16.16
C VAL A 317 -15.73 2.87 -16.86
N LYS A 318 -14.62 2.26 -17.32
CA LYS A 318 -14.66 0.90 -17.90
C LYS A 318 -14.82 -0.20 -16.84
N GLY A 319 -14.52 0.13 -15.59
CA GLY A 319 -14.65 -0.74 -14.42
C GLY A 319 -14.05 -0.03 -13.21
N ILE A 320 -14.73 -0.09 -12.06
CA ILE A 320 -14.26 0.52 -10.81
C ILE A 320 -14.04 -0.56 -9.75
N GLU A 321 -12.80 -0.80 -9.39
CA GLU A 321 -12.43 -1.82 -8.40
C GLU A 321 -12.80 -1.40 -6.98
N SER A 322 -12.55 -0.14 -6.63
CA SER A 322 -12.87 0.40 -5.31
C SER A 322 -13.50 1.78 -5.42
N LEU A 323 -14.68 1.94 -4.81
CA LEU A 323 -15.37 3.20 -4.68
C LEU A 323 -15.73 3.46 -3.22
N ASP A 324 -15.26 4.57 -2.67
CA ASP A 324 -15.66 5.05 -1.36
C ASP A 324 -16.11 6.52 -1.43
N LEU A 325 -17.41 6.74 -1.25
CA LEU A 325 -18.03 8.06 -1.20
C LEU A 325 -18.54 8.40 0.20
N SER A 326 -18.27 7.53 1.18
CA SER A 326 -18.92 7.54 2.48
C SER A 326 -18.66 8.81 3.28
N TYR A 327 -19.58 9.14 4.19
CA TYR A 327 -19.43 10.27 5.12
C TYR A 327 -19.13 11.61 4.43
N ASN A 328 -19.94 11.94 3.42
CA ASN A 328 -20.02 13.26 2.80
C ASN A 328 -21.39 13.89 3.10
N GLN A 329 -21.74 14.97 2.39
CA GLN A 329 -23.06 15.62 2.43
C GLN A 329 -23.87 15.31 1.16
N PHE A 330 -23.68 14.11 0.60
CA PHE A 330 -24.44 13.65 -0.57
C PHE A 330 -25.87 13.22 -0.20
N HIS A 331 -26.76 13.39 -1.16
CA HIS A 331 -28.15 12.94 -1.18
C HIS A 331 -28.40 12.16 -2.47
N LEU A 332 -27.69 11.05 -2.64
CA LEU A 332 -27.67 10.30 -3.90
C LEU A 332 -29.05 9.75 -4.28
N ASN A 333 -29.95 9.55 -3.31
CA ASN A 333 -31.25 8.88 -3.43
C ASN A 333 -31.16 7.41 -3.86
N THR A 334 -30.36 7.07 -4.87
CA THR A 334 -30.10 5.71 -5.33
C THR A 334 -28.61 5.45 -5.49
N ILE A 335 -28.22 4.18 -5.52
CA ILE A 335 -26.87 3.80 -5.95
C ILE A 335 -26.73 4.17 -7.44
N PRO A 336 -25.71 4.95 -7.86
CA PRO A 336 -25.60 5.39 -9.25
C PRO A 336 -25.59 4.24 -10.25
N ASN A 337 -26.30 4.39 -11.38
CA ASN A 337 -26.44 3.32 -12.37
C ASN A 337 -25.09 2.82 -12.91
N TRP A 338 -24.10 3.71 -13.08
CA TRP A 338 -22.77 3.32 -13.55
C TRP A 338 -22.00 2.46 -12.54
N VAL A 339 -22.32 2.55 -11.24
CA VAL A 339 -21.81 1.64 -10.20
C VAL A 339 -22.48 0.28 -10.35
N THR A 340 -23.81 0.27 -10.47
CA THR A 340 -24.60 -0.95 -10.65
C THR A 340 -24.22 -1.73 -11.91
N SER A 341 -23.84 -1.04 -12.98
CA SER A 341 -23.44 -1.63 -14.26
C SER A 341 -21.93 -1.90 -14.38
N SER A 342 -21.12 -1.61 -13.36
CA SER A 342 -19.66 -1.83 -13.43
C SER A 342 -19.36 -3.33 -13.51
N PRO A 343 -18.52 -3.79 -14.47
CA PRO A 343 -18.22 -5.21 -14.64
C PRO A 343 -17.33 -5.79 -13.53
N ILE A 344 -16.62 -4.93 -12.81
CA ILE A 344 -15.73 -5.25 -11.69
C ILE A 344 -15.99 -4.24 -10.58
N ILE A 345 -16.12 -4.72 -9.34
CA ILE A 345 -16.15 -3.90 -8.13
C ILE A 345 -15.89 -4.78 -6.91
N PHE A 346 -14.72 -4.61 -6.31
CA PHE A 346 -14.25 -5.34 -5.14
C PHE A 346 -14.69 -4.69 -3.84
N SER A 347 -14.66 -3.35 -3.78
CA SER A 347 -15.01 -2.59 -2.59
C SER A 347 -16.00 -1.47 -2.93
N LEU A 348 -17.20 -1.53 -2.35
CA LEU A 348 -18.21 -0.48 -2.49
C LEU A 348 -18.61 0.07 -1.12
N LYS A 349 -18.32 1.35 -0.88
CA LYS A 349 -18.63 2.03 0.37
C LYS A 349 -19.41 3.32 0.09
N LEU A 350 -20.69 3.27 0.44
CA LEU A 350 -21.64 4.37 0.27
C LEU A 350 -22.35 4.68 1.58
N ALA A 351 -21.65 4.50 2.71
CA ALA A 351 -22.21 4.77 4.02
C ALA A 351 -22.46 6.28 4.20
N LYS A 352 -23.64 6.66 4.71
CA LYS A 352 -24.03 8.07 4.90
C LYS A 352 -23.93 8.90 3.61
N CYS A 353 -24.56 8.40 2.54
CA CYS A 353 -24.64 9.07 1.23
C CYS A 353 -26.07 9.51 0.86
N GLY A 354 -27.01 9.46 1.82
CA GLY A 354 -28.40 9.88 1.61
C GLY A 354 -29.16 9.00 0.61
N ILE A 355 -28.86 7.70 0.58
CA ILE A 355 -29.54 6.74 -0.30
C ILE A 355 -30.90 6.37 0.30
N LYS A 356 -31.95 6.43 -0.52
CA LYS A 356 -33.36 6.15 -0.20
C LYS A 356 -33.98 5.23 -1.26
N MET A 357 -33.52 3.98 -1.29
CA MET A 357 -34.00 2.98 -2.25
C MET A 357 -34.29 1.63 -1.58
N SER A 358 -34.97 0.72 -2.28
CA SER A 358 -35.08 -0.68 -1.87
C SER A 358 -33.92 -1.51 -2.43
N LEU A 359 -33.33 -2.39 -1.62
CA LEU A 359 -32.34 -3.36 -2.12
C LEU A 359 -32.95 -4.42 -3.03
N ASP A 360 -34.27 -4.63 -2.98
CA ASP A 360 -34.95 -5.53 -3.92
C ASP A 360 -34.84 -5.02 -5.37
N ASP A 361 -34.72 -3.70 -5.55
CA ASP A 361 -34.57 -3.05 -6.84
C ASP A 361 -33.12 -2.97 -7.31
N TRP A 362 -32.15 -3.13 -6.39
CA TRP A 362 -30.74 -3.05 -6.74
C TRP A 362 -30.29 -4.33 -7.44
N LYS A 363 -30.01 -4.23 -8.74
CA LYS A 363 -29.62 -5.35 -9.62
C LYS A 363 -28.23 -5.12 -10.23
N PRO A 364 -27.15 -5.31 -9.45
CA PRO A 364 -25.80 -5.21 -9.98
C PRO A 364 -25.61 -6.24 -11.09
N ALA A 365 -24.93 -5.84 -12.16
CA ALA A 365 -24.74 -6.68 -13.33
C ALA A 365 -23.93 -7.96 -12.98
N GLN A 366 -22.99 -7.85 -12.03
CA GLN A 366 -22.14 -8.94 -11.56
C GLN A 366 -22.09 -8.92 -10.04
N THR A 367 -22.39 -10.05 -9.38
CA THR A 367 -22.37 -10.16 -7.91
C THR A 367 -21.11 -10.85 -7.37
N TYR A 368 -20.33 -11.48 -8.24
CA TYR A 368 -19.21 -12.34 -7.84
C TYR A 368 -18.01 -11.57 -7.27
N TYR A 369 -17.75 -10.36 -7.77
CA TYR A 369 -16.53 -9.62 -7.45
C TYR A 369 -16.61 -8.79 -6.17
N TYR A 370 -17.76 -8.70 -5.50
CA TYR A 370 -17.88 -7.87 -4.29
C TYR A 370 -17.26 -8.56 -3.06
N ASP A 371 -16.12 -8.06 -2.61
CA ASP A 371 -15.46 -8.50 -1.38
C ASP A 371 -15.91 -7.69 -0.16
N TYR A 372 -16.11 -6.37 -0.33
CA TYR A 372 -16.44 -5.44 0.75
C TYR A 372 -17.60 -4.54 0.36
N ILE A 373 -18.66 -4.53 1.16
CA ILE A 373 -19.80 -3.61 1.00
C ILE A 373 -20.10 -2.90 2.32
N ASP A 374 -20.19 -1.57 2.26
CA ASP A 374 -20.72 -0.75 3.34
C ASP A 374 -21.79 0.22 2.81
N LEU A 375 -23.04 -0.03 3.18
CA LEU A 375 -24.22 0.78 2.86
C LEU A 375 -24.83 1.42 4.12
N SER A 376 -24.08 1.47 5.21
CA SER A 376 -24.57 1.91 6.53
C SER A 376 -25.07 3.36 6.55
N GLU A 377 -25.90 3.71 7.53
CA GLU A 377 -26.33 5.08 7.81
C GLU A 377 -27.01 5.77 6.60
N ASN A 378 -27.91 5.03 5.94
CA ASN A 378 -28.75 5.53 4.86
C ASN A 378 -30.23 5.30 5.22
N GLU A 379 -31.14 5.48 4.26
CA GLU A 379 -32.56 5.15 4.40
C GLU A 379 -32.96 3.96 3.51
N ILE A 380 -32.04 3.01 3.32
CA ILE A 380 -32.23 1.87 2.44
C ILE A 380 -33.23 0.88 3.06
N SER A 381 -34.17 0.40 2.26
CA SER A 381 -35.22 -0.54 2.66
C SER A 381 -35.12 -1.87 1.89
N GLY A 382 -36.07 -2.78 2.12
CA GLY A 382 -36.15 -4.05 1.40
C GLY A 382 -35.20 -5.12 1.92
N SER A 383 -34.94 -6.11 1.08
CA SER A 383 -34.17 -7.31 1.41
C SER A 383 -32.85 -7.41 0.64
N PRO A 384 -31.70 -7.61 1.32
CA PRO A 384 -30.44 -7.93 0.64
C PRO A 384 -30.35 -9.40 0.21
N ALA A 385 -31.35 -10.24 0.51
CA ALA A 385 -31.28 -11.69 0.36
C ALA A 385 -30.92 -12.15 -1.06
N ARG A 386 -31.52 -11.51 -2.07
CA ARG A 386 -31.23 -11.83 -3.47
C ARG A 386 -29.74 -11.68 -3.80
N PHE A 387 -29.16 -10.58 -3.32
CA PHE A 387 -27.76 -10.26 -3.53
C PHE A 387 -26.83 -11.16 -2.69
N LEU A 388 -27.06 -11.24 -1.38
CA LEU A 388 -26.20 -12.00 -0.47
C LEU A 388 -26.20 -13.51 -0.74
N ASN A 389 -27.30 -14.05 -1.25
CA ASN A 389 -27.36 -15.46 -1.64
C ASN A 389 -26.61 -15.77 -2.94
N GLN A 390 -26.22 -14.75 -3.71
CA GLN A 390 -25.55 -14.87 -5.02
C GLN A 390 -24.06 -14.49 -4.97
N THR A 391 -23.56 -14.01 -3.84
CA THR A 391 -22.15 -13.62 -3.69
C THR A 391 -21.34 -14.79 -3.15
N GLU A 392 -20.23 -15.12 -3.81
CA GLU A 392 -19.36 -16.23 -3.40
C GLU A 392 -18.14 -15.78 -2.61
N PHE A 393 -17.63 -14.57 -2.87
CA PHE A 393 -16.41 -14.04 -2.26
C PHE A 393 -16.60 -12.95 -1.23
N LEU A 394 -17.83 -12.50 -0.98
CA LEU A 394 -18.12 -11.44 -0.02
C LEU A 394 -17.51 -11.72 1.35
N VAL A 395 -16.55 -10.87 1.74
CA VAL A 395 -15.80 -10.95 3.00
C VAL A 395 -16.47 -10.09 4.08
N GLU A 396 -17.03 -8.94 3.70
CA GLU A 396 -17.64 -8.01 4.63
C GLU A 396 -18.91 -7.39 4.05
N PHE A 397 -19.99 -7.43 4.84
CA PHE A 397 -21.23 -6.73 4.56
C PHE A 397 -21.67 -5.88 5.76
N ARG A 398 -21.78 -4.58 5.55
CA ARG A 398 -22.29 -3.62 6.54
C ARG A 398 -23.46 -2.86 5.95
N ALA A 399 -24.57 -2.84 6.67
CA ALA A 399 -25.75 -2.06 6.31
C ALA A 399 -26.46 -1.54 7.58
N SER A 400 -25.67 -1.21 8.60
CA SER A 400 -26.21 -0.72 9.88
C SER A 400 -26.95 0.61 9.72
N GLY A 401 -27.93 0.91 10.57
CA GLY A 401 -28.63 2.20 10.55
C GLY A 401 -29.40 2.44 9.25
N ASN A 402 -30.25 1.50 8.87
CA ASN A 402 -31.10 1.56 7.67
C ASN A 402 -32.54 1.14 8.01
N LYS A 403 -33.38 0.94 6.99
CA LYS A 403 -34.77 0.47 7.10
C LYS A 403 -34.93 -0.96 6.52
N LEU A 404 -33.88 -1.77 6.54
CA LEU A 404 -33.91 -3.12 5.98
C LEU A 404 -34.88 -4.00 6.76
N ARG A 405 -35.76 -4.72 6.04
CA ARG A 405 -36.78 -5.58 6.64
C ARG A 405 -36.86 -6.91 5.90
N PHE A 406 -36.29 -7.95 6.50
CA PHE A 406 -36.26 -9.30 5.94
C PHE A 406 -36.07 -10.35 7.04
N ASP A 407 -36.35 -11.61 6.69
CA ASP A 407 -36.15 -12.76 7.58
C ASP A 407 -34.69 -13.23 7.52
N MET A 408 -33.92 -12.95 8.58
CA MET A 408 -32.52 -13.34 8.68
C MET A 408 -32.33 -14.86 8.72
N GLY A 409 -33.32 -15.60 9.21
CA GLY A 409 -33.27 -17.06 9.31
C GLY A 409 -33.23 -17.75 7.95
N LYS A 410 -33.59 -17.02 6.87
CA LYS A 410 -33.61 -17.52 5.48
C LYS A 410 -32.37 -17.15 4.68
N LEU A 411 -31.46 -16.35 5.23
CA LEU A 411 -30.25 -15.95 4.52
C LEU A 411 -29.22 -17.08 4.46
N LYS A 412 -28.61 -17.24 3.28
CA LYS A 412 -27.40 -18.02 3.10
C LYS A 412 -26.24 -17.05 2.91
N PHE A 413 -25.19 -17.22 3.68
CA PHE A 413 -24.01 -16.37 3.60
C PHE A 413 -22.90 -17.07 2.83
N ALA A 414 -22.11 -16.30 2.09
CA ALA A 414 -20.86 -16.76 1.49
C ALA A 414 -19.96 -17.40 2.54
N LYS A 415 -19.24 -18.48 2.18
CA LYS A 415 -18.29 -19.13 3.10
C LYS A 415 -17.12 -18.22 3.48
N THR A 416 -16.81 -17.24 2.64
CA THR A 416 -15.75 -16.26 2.83
C THR A 416 -16.13 -15.12 3.78
N LEU A 417 -17.42 -14.99 4.15
CA LEU A 417 -17.90 -13.89 4.98
C LEU A 417 -17.24 -13.94 6.37
N LYS A 418 -16.64 -12.83 6.77
CA LYS A 418 -15.95 -12.65 8.06
C LYS A 418 -16.62 -11.59 8.93
N THR A 419 -17.21 -10.56 8.32
CA THR A 419 -17.84 -9.44 9.03
C THR A 419 -19.27 -9.25 8.55
N LEU A 420 -20.22 -9.20 9.49
CA LEU A 420 -21.61 -8.84 9.23
C LEU A 420 -22.08 -7.78 10.24
N ASP A 421 -22.50 -6.61 9.76
CA ASP A 421 -23.18 -5.60 10.57
C ASP A 421 -24.54 -5.25 9.96
N LEU A 422 -25.61 -5.66 10.65
CA LEU A 422 -27.00 -5.36 10.32
C LEU A 422 -27.68 -4.57 11.45
N SER A 423 -26.91 -3.98 12.36
CA SER A 423 -27.47 -3.32 13.54
C SER A 423 -28.35 -2.12 13.17
N ARG A 424 -29.31 -1.75 14.02
CA ARG A 424 -30.24 -0.61 13.78
C ARG A 424 -31.00 -0.75 12.45
N ASN A 425 -31.79 -1.81 12.34
CA ASN A 425 -32.65 -2.09 11.18
C ASN A 425 -34.00 -2.67 11.65
N LEU A 426 -34.80 -3.16 10.71
CA LEU A 426 -36.08 -3.84 10.96
C LEU A 426 -35.98 -5.34 10.65
N VAL A 427 -34.79 -5.94 10.79
CA VAL A 427 -34.55 -7.36 10.49
C VAL A 427 -35.28 -8.24 11.49
N PHE A 428 -35.93 -9.31 11.02
CA PHE A 428 -36.70 -10.22 11.86
C PHE A 428 -36.32 -11.69 11.62
N GLY A 429 -36.96 -12.60 12.35
CA GLY A 429 -36.69 -14.04 12.27
C GLY A 429 -35.64 -14.49 13.28
N LYS A 430 -35.08 -15.69 13.04
CA LYS A 430 -34.08 -16.30 13.93
C LYS A 430 -32.67 -15.92 13.51
N VAL A 431 -31.74 -15.89 14.48
CA VAL A 431 -30.30 -15.82 14.20
C VAL A 431 -29.82 -17.20 13.74
N PRO A 432 -29.37 -17.37 12.48
CA PRO A 432 -28.94 -18.67 11.98
C PRO A 432 -27.60 -19.10 12.60
N ALA A 433 -27.40 -20.40 12.81
CA ALA A 433 -26.15 -20.92 13.39
C ALA A 433 -24.91 -20.60 12.53
N THR A 434 -25.08 -20.38 11.23
CA THR A 434 -24.02 -20.03 10.28
C THR A 434 -23.28 -18.74 10.65
N VAL A 435 -23.94 -17.77 11.32
CA VAL A 435 -23.27 -16.53 11.71
C VAL A 435 -22.38 -16.67 12.94
N ALA A 436 -22.44 -17.78 13.69
CA ALA A 436 -21.61 -18.01 14.87
C ALA A 436 -20.11 -18.14 14.54
N GLY A 437 -19.79 -18.57 13.32
CA GLY A 437 -18.42 -18.74 12.83
C GLY A 437 -17.72 -17.44 12.40
N LEU A 438 -18.45 -16.33 12.27
CA LEU A 438 -17.92 -15.07 11.76
C LEU A 438 -16.78 -14.53 12.64
N GLY A 439 -15.94 -13.66 12.07
CA GLY A 439 -14.95 -12.90 12.82
C GLY A 439 -15.57 -11.76 13.62
N LYS A 440 -16.53 -11.05 13.01
CA LYS A 440 -17.27 -9.93 13.61
C LYS A 440 -18.75 -10.02 13.27
N LEU A 441 -19.61 -9.81 14.27
CA LEU A 441 -21.06 -9.81 14.12
C LEU A 441 -21.66 -8.68 14.96
N ASN A 442 -22.58 -7.93 14.36
CA ASN A 442 -23.46 -7.02 15.08
C ASN A 442 -24.86 -7.04 14.44
N VAL A 443 -25.85 -7.49 15.21
CA VAL A 443 -27.27 -7.56 14.81
C VAL A 443 -28.16 -6.88 15.85
N SER A 444 -27.57 -6.04 16.69
CA SER A 444 -28.28 -5.31 17.74
C SER A 444 -29.33 -4.36 17.16
N GLN A 445 -30.35 -4.04 17.94
CA GLN A 445 -31.40 -3.06 17.61
C GLN A 445 -32.14 -3.47 16.33
N ASN A 446 -32.82 -4.61 16.42
CA ASN A 446 -33.61 -5.24 15.35
C ASN A 446 -34.86 -5.92 15.97
N HIS A 447 -35.58 -6.71 15.18
CA HIS A 447 -36.76 -7.49 15.60
C HIS A 447 -36.50 -9.01 15.55
N LEU A 448 -35.29 -9.44 15.87
CA LEU A 448 -34.93 -10.86 15.89
C LEU A 448 -35.53 -11.56 17.11
N CYS A 449 -35.80 -12.86 16.97
CA CYS A 449 -36.60 -13.62 17.93
C CYS A 449 -36.16 -15.09 18.02
N GLY A 450 -36.27 -15.67 19.21
CA GLY A 450 -35.94 -17.06 19.49
C GLY A 450 -34.61 -17.28 20.20
N LYS A 451 -34.30 -18.56 20.46
CA LYS A 451 -33.07 -18.96 21.14
C LYS A 451 -31.84 -18.73 20.27
N LEU A 452 -30.83 -18.07 20.82
CA LEU A 452 -29.55 -17.88 20.17
C LEU A 452 -28.82 -19.22 19.94
N PRO A 453 -28.17 -19.42 18.78
CA PRO A 453 -27.21 -20.50 18.61
C PRO A 453 -25.99 -20.28 19.51
N ALA A 454 -25.26 -21.35 19.82
CA ALA A 454 -24.00 -21.24 20.55
C ALA A 454 -23.06 -20.26 19.82
N THR A 455 -22.53 -19.28 20.54
CA THR A 455 -21.83 -18.15 19.94
C THR A 455 -20.72 -17.62 20.85
N LYS A 456 -19.69 -17.04 20.25
CA LYS A 456 -18.57 -16.36 20.93
C LYS A 456 -18.76 -14.85 21.07
N PHE A 457 -19.81 -14.30 20.45
CA PHE A 457 -20.04 -12.85 20.43
C PHE A 457 -20.64 -12.37 21.76
N PRO A 458 -20.31 -11.15 22.21
CA PRO A 458 -20.85 -10.59 23.45
C PRO A 458 -22.35 -10.27 23.32
N ALA A 459 -23.05 -10.16 24.45
CA ALA A 459 -24.47 -9.78 24.51
C ALA A 459 -24.79 -8.47 23.76
N SER A 460 -23.84 -7.52 23.72
CA SER A 460 -23.97 -6.26 23.00
C SER A 460 -24.20 -6.44 21.49
N ALA A 461 -23.72 -7.53 20.88
CA ALA A 461 -23.96 -7.83 19.47
C ALA A 461 -25.44 -8.16 19.17
N PHE A 462 -26.24 -8.46 20.19
CA PHE A 462 -27.64 -8.87 20.08
C PHE A 462 -28.61 -7.94 20.82
N ALA A 463 -28.10 -6.94 21.56
CA ALA A 463 -28.89 -6.06 22.40
C ALA A 463 -30.02 -5.36 21.63
N GLY A 464 -31.14 -5.06 22.28
CA GLY A 464 -32.29 -4.40 21.64
C GLY A 464 -33.08 -5.30 20.68
N ASN A 465 -33.03 -6.62 20.87
CA ASN A 465 -33.91 -7.59 20.24
C ASN A 465 -34.68 -8.33 21.35
N ASP A 466 -35.87 -7.84 21.72
CA ASP A 466 -36.53 -8.25 22.97
C ASP A 466 -37.00 -9.71 23.00
N CYS A 467 -37.16 -10.36 21.84
CA CYS A 467 -37.54 -11.77 21.74
C CYS A 467 -36.32 -12.72 21.72
N LEU A 468 -35.08 -12.22 21.69
CA LEU A 468 -33.91 -13.10 21.75
C LEU A 468 -33.63 -13.59 23.18
N CYS A 469 -33.23 -14.85 23.30
CA CYS A 469 -32.91 -15.48 24.58
C CYS A 469 -31.81 -16.54 24.44
N GLY A 470 -31.27 -17.00 25.56
CA GLY A 470 -30.15 -17.95 25.62
C GLY A 470 -28.79 -17.26 25.59
N ALA A 471 -27.77 -17.91 26.16
CA ALA A 471 -26.44 -17.34 26.34
C ALA A 471 -25.89 -16.75 25.02
N PRO A 472 -25.32 -15.53 25.05
CA PRO A 472 -24.94 -14.72 26.21
C PRO A 472 -26.07 -13.84 26.81
N LEU A 473 -27.30 -13.94 26.31
CA LEU A 473 -28.46 -13.22 26.85
C LEU A 473 -29.12 -14.00 27.99
N SER A 474 -30.17 -13.42 28.57
CA SER A 474 -31.01 -14.05 29.58
C SER A 474 -31.57 -15.40 29.10
N PRO A 475 -31.77 -16.39 30.00
CA PRO A 475 -32.36 -17.67 29.64
C PRO A 475 -33.73 -17.51 28.94
N CYS A 476 -34.05 -18.45 28.05
CA CYS A 476 -35.36 -18.47 27.42
C CYS A 476 -36.44 -18.76 28.48
N LYS A 477 -37.52 -17.98 28.43
CA LYS A 477 -38.73 -18.28 29.22
C LYS A 477 -39.28 -19.62 28.72
N VAL A 478 -39.50 -20.54 29.65
CA VAL A 478 -40.02 -21.89 29.40
C VAL A 478 -41.48 -21.83 29.01
#